data_AF-A0A1J9Q0L0-F1
#
_entry.id   AF-A0A1J9Q0L0-F1
#
_cell.length_a   1.000
_cell.length_b   1.000
_cell.length_c   1.000
_cell.angle_alpha   90.00
_cell.angle_beta   90.00
_cell.angle_gamma   90.00
#
_symmetry.space_group_name_H-M   'P 1'
#
loop_
_entity.id
_entity.type
_entity.pdbx_description
1 polymer ?
#
loop_
_entity_poly.entity_id
_entity_poly.type
_entity_poly.pdbx_seq_one_letter_code
_entity_poly.pdbx_strand_id
1 'polypeptide(L)'
;MPSKFNHLPRATHGPLDCPYEGRELLDSSSYNKGTAFPDDERQTFKLHGLLPSNLQTLDEQVERAYAQYASRPDDLAKNTFMASMKAQNEVLFYK
;
A
#
# COMPACT_ATOMS: atom_id res chain seq x y z
N MET A 1 16.11 -4.80 12.46
CA MET A 1 15.95 -3.98 13.67
C MET A 1 14.53 -4.21 14.20
N PRO A 2 14.33 -4.52 15.49
CA PRO A 2 12.98 -4.59 16.04
C PRO A 2 12.29 -3.23 15.92
N SER A 3 11.01 -3.23 15.53
CA SER A 3 10.21 -2.02 15.41
C SER A 3 10.13 -1.30 16.75
N LYS A 4 10.35 0.03 16.76
CA LYS A 4 10.28 0.86 17.97
C LYS A 4 8.92 0.74 18.70
N PHE A 5 7.90 0.27 18.01
CA PHE A 5 6.52 0.14 18.50
C PHE A 5 6.19 -1.20 19.15
N ASN A 6 7.11 -2.18 19.16
CA ASN A 6 6.85 -3.53 19.68
C ASN A 6 6.44 -3.58 21.16
N HIS A 7 6.70 -2.52 21.93
CA HIS A 7 6.34 -2.44 23.35
C HIS A 7 4.90 -1.95 23.59
N LEU A 8 4.19 -1.51 22.54
CA LEU A 8 2.82 -1.01 22.67
C LEU A 8 1.83 -2.18 22.81
N PRO A 9 0.78 -2.05 23.63
CA PRO A 9 -0.17 -3.13 23.91
C PRO A 9 -1.01 -3.57 22.70
N ARG A 10 -0.99 -2.80 21.60
CA ARG A 10 -1.65 -3.12 20.32
C ARG A 10 -0.64 -3.27 19.17
N ALA A 11 0.63 -3.50 19.47
CA ALA A 11 1.60 -3.81 18.43
C ALA A 11 1.22 -5.13 17.76
N THR A 12 1.06 -5.11 16.44
CA THR A 12 0.85 -6.33 15.66
C THR A 12 2.18 -7.10 15.59
N HIS A 13 2.14 -8.38 15.96
CA HIS A 13 3.28 -9.28 15.86
C HIS A 13 3.05 -10.28 14.73
N GLY A 14 3.97 -10.32 13.78
CA GLY A 14 3.90 -11.23 12.63
C GLY A 14 3.05 -10.71 11.46
N PRO A 15 2.88 -11.54 10.41
CA PRO A 15 2.04 -11.22 9.27
C PRO A 15 0.56 -11.06 9.65
N LEU A 16 -0.18 -10.30 8.84
CA LEU A 16 -1.63 -10.21 8.96
C LEU A 16 -2.28 -11.36 8.19
N ASP A 17 -3.26 -12.03 8.79
CA ASP A 17 -4.11 -12.97 8.08
C ASP A 17 -5.04 -12.19 7.13
N CYS A 18 -5.00 -12.54 5.85
CA CYS A 18 -5.82 -11.92 4.80
C CYS A 18 -6.85 -12.93 4.28
N PRO A 19 -8.16 -12.66 4.44
CA PRO A 19 -9.21 -13.54 3.94
C PRO A 19 -9.57 -13.27 2.46
N TYR A 20 -8.96 -12.27 1.82
CA TYR A 20 -9.33 -11.79 0.49
C TYR A 20 -8.34 -12.25 -0.57
N GLU A 21 -8.81 -12.30 -1.82
CA GLU A 21 -8.00 -12.56 -3.02
C GLU A 21 -8.48 -11.65 -4.16
N GLY A 22 -7.70 -11.60 -5.24
CA GLY A 22 -8.09 -10.94 -6.48
C GLY A 22 -8.46 -9.47 -6.26
N ARG A 23 -9.62 -9.07 -6.78
CA ARG A 23 -10.06 -7.68 -6.73
C ARG A 23 -10.46 -7.22 -5.33
N GLU A 24 -11.08 -8.09 -4.53
CA GLU A 24 -11.50 -7.75 -3.16
C GLU A 24 -10.30 -7.38 -2.28
N LEU A 25 -9.17 -8.07 -2.45
CA LEU A 25 -7.93 -7.73 -1.78
C LEU A 25 -7.41 -6.34 -2.22
N LEU A 26 -7.46 -6.03 -3.52
CA LEU A 26 -7.02 -4.73 -4.05
C LEU A 26 -7.92 -3.57 -3.64
N ASP A 27 -9.21 -3.84 -3.42
CA ASP A 27 -10.17 -2.83 -2.95
C ASP A 27 -10.10 -2.63 -1.43
N SER A 28 -9.43 -3.54 -0.70
CA SER A 28 -9.23 -3.42 0.75
C SER A 28 -7.93 -2.68 1.10
N SER A 29 -8.04 -1.40 1.43
CA SER A 29 -6.89 -0.51 1.70
C SER A 29 -5.87 -1.01 2.73
N SER A 30 -6.33 -1.73 3.77
CA SER A 30 -5.44 -2.27 4.81
C SER A 30 -4.60 -3.46 4.36
N TYR A 31 -4.97 -4.12 3.24
CA TYR A 31 -4.25 -5.26 2.67
C TYR A 31 -3.55 -4.95 1.35
N ASN A 32 -4.06 -3.97 0.59
CA ASN A 32 -3.54 -3.64 -0.73
C ASN A 32 -2.14 -3.00 -0.68
N LYS A 33 -1.16 -3.69 -1.29
CA LYS A 33 0.23 -3.23 -1.46
C LYS A 33 0.48 -2.63 -2.86
N GLY A 34 -0.51 -2.63 -3.74
CA GLY A 34 -0.37 -2.21 -5.14
C GLY A 34 0.75 -2.98 -5.86
N THR A 35 1.64 -2.27 -6.54
CA THR A 35 2.78 -2.88 -7.24
C THR A 35 3.82 -3.50 -6.31
N ALA A 36 3.70 -3.37 -4.99
CA ALA A 36 4.62 -3.94 -4.01
C ALA A 36 4.26 -5.36 -3.57
N PHE A 37 3.21 -5.97 -4.11
CA PHE A 37 3.02 -7.41 -3.98
C PHE A 37 4.17 -8.16 -4.69
N PRO A 38 4.99 -8.94 -3.98
CA PRO A 38 5.98 -9.83 -4.60
C PRO A 38 5.28 -10.94 -5.39
N ASP A 39 6.03 -11.61 -6.26
CA ASP A 39 5.47 -12.57 -7.22
C ASP A 39 4.74 -13.75 -6.56
N ASP A 40 5.27 -14.26 -5.45
CA ASP A 40 4.68 -15.32 -4.65
C ASP A 40 3.33 -14.93 -4.03
N GLU A 41 3.20 -13.69 -3.55
CA GLU A 41 1.92 -13.15 -3.08
C GLU A 41 0.96 -12.90 -4.26
N ARG A 42 1.45 -12.43 -5.41
CA ARG A 42 0.60 -12.26 -6.61
C ARG A 42 0.02 -13.58 -7.09
N GLN A 43 0.79 -14.66 -7.03
CA GLN A 43 0.32 -15.99 -7.36
C GLN A 43 -0.69 -16.48 -6.30
N THR A 44 -0.32 -16.38 -5.01
CA THR A 44 -1.16 -16.83 -3.88
C THR A 44 -2.53 -16.15 -3.88
N PHE A 45 -2.55 -14.84 -4.08
CA PHE A 45 -3.76 -14.02 -4.05
C PHE A 45 -4.40 -13.79 -5.42
N LYS A 46 -3.97 -14.51 -6.47
CA LYS A 46 -4.56 -14.43 -7.84
C LYS A 46 -4.57 -13.00 -8.42
N LEU A 47 -3.45 -12.28 -8.29
CA LEU A 47 -3.29 -10.90 -8.73
C LEU A 47 -2.62 -10.76 -10.11
N HIS A 48 -2.15 -11.86 -10.71
CA HIS A 48 -1.60 -11.84 -12.07
C HIS A 48 -2.65 -11.34 -13.07
N GLY A 49 -2.27 -10.35 -13.88
CA GLY A 49 -3.17 -9.67 -14.82
C GLY A 49 -4.00 -8.52 -14.21
N LEU A 50 -4.08 -8.41 -12.88
CA LEU A 50 -4.76 -7.29 -12.20
C LEU A 50 -3.81 -6.13 -11.86
N LEU A 51 -2.51 -6.40 -11.83
CA LEU A 51 -1.47 -5.43 -11.51
C LEU A 51 -0.47 -5.28 -12.67
N PRO A 52 0.14 -4.10 -12.86
CA PRO A 52 1.28 -3.94 -13.76
C PRO A 52 2.40 -4.93 -13.42
N SER A 53 3.14 -5.41 -14.43
CA SER A 53 4.22 -6.40 -14.25
C SER A 53 5.39 -5.87 -13.40
N ASN A 54 5.60 -4.55 -13.37
CA ASN A 54 6.67 -3.96 -12.57
C ASN A 54 6.41 -4.15 -11.07
N LEU A 55 7.38 -4.76 -10.39
CA LEU A 55 7.44 -4.83 -8.94
C LEU A 55 8.09 -3.54 -8.41
N GLN A 56 7.48 -2.91 -7.42
CA GLN A 56 8.06 -1.73 -6.75
C GLN A 56 8.19 -2.00 -5.26
N THR A 57 9.28 -1.54 -4.68
CA THR A 57 9.41 -1.45 -3.22
C THR A 57 8.48 -0.36 -2.66
N LEU A 58 8.19 -0.42 -1.37
CA LEU A 58 7.41 0.62 -0.70
C LEU A 58 8.08 2.01 -0.84
N ASP A 59 9.41 2.08 -0.73
CA ASP A 59 10.13 3.36 -0.82
C ASP A 59 10.07 3.96 -2.24
N GLU A 60 10.14 3.14 -3.30
CA GLU A 60 9.92 3.60 -4.68
C GLU A 60 8.47 4.09 -4.91
N GLN A 61 7.49 3.44 -4.25
CA GLN A 61 6.11 3.93 -4.28
C GLN A 61 5.97 5.28 -3.57
N VAL A 62 6.64 5.48 -2.43
CA VAL A 62 6.68 6.75 -1.70
C VAL A 62 7.28 7.85 -2.56
N GLU A 63 8.43 7.62 -3.18
CA GLU A 63 9.08 8.61 -4.03
C GLU A 63 8.17 9.04 -5.19
N ARG A 64 7.58 8.07 -5.90
CA ARG A 64 6.62 8.32 -6.99
C ARG A 64 5.38 9.06 -6.49
N ALA A 65 4.84 8.67 -5.35
CA ALA A 65 3.66 9.29 -4.76
C ALA A 65 3.94 10.73 -4.34
N TYR A 66 5.10 11.00 -3.73
CA TYR A 66 5.52 12.33 -3.33
C TYR A 66 5.72 13.24 -4.54
N ALA A 67 6.33 12.77 -5.63
CA ALA A 67 6.43 13.54 -6.87
C ALA A 67 5.04 13.92 -7.44
N GLN A 68 4.07 13.01 -7.38
CA GLN A 68 2.69 13.29 -7.80
C GLN A 68 1.98 14.26 -6.86
N TYR A 69 2.21 14.18 -5.55
CA TYR A 69 1.70 15.12 -4.56
C TYR A 69 2.27 16.52 -4.77
N ALA A 70 3.60 16.63 -4.94
CA ALA A 70 4.31 17.89 -5.08
C ALA A 70 3.93 18.64 -6.38
N SER A 71 3.52 17.90 -7.42
CA SER A 71 3.04 18.47 -8.69
C SER A 71 1.57 18.92 -8.67
N ARG A 72 0.81 18.68 -7.59
CA ARG A 72 -0.58 19.15 -7.48
C ARG A 72 -0.63 20.68 -7.38
N PRO A 73 -1.60 21.33 -8.05
CA PRO A 73 -1.63 22.79 -8.22
C PRO A 73 -1.95 23.56 -6.93
N ASP A 74 -2.70 22.95 -6.01
CA ASP A 74 -3.15 23.59 -4.77
C ASP A 74 -3.38 22.56 -3.66
N ASP A 75 -3.69 23.05 -2.46
CA ASP A 75 -3.84 22.22 -1.27
C ASP A 75 -5.10 21.34 -1.29
N LEU A 76 -6.15 21.74 -2.02
CA LEU A 76 -7.35 20.91 -2.19
C LEU A 76 -7.06 19.71 -3.09
N ALA A 77 -6.32 19.92 -4.19
CA ALA A 77 -5.87 18.86 -5.08
C ALA A 77 -4.89 17.91 -4.38
N LYS A 78 -3.99 18.44 -3.55
CA LYS A 78 -3.13 17.64 -2.66
C LYS A 78 -3.94 16.80 -1.68
N ASN A 79 -4.93 17.40 -1.01
CA ASN A 79 -5.80 16.70 -0.08
C ASN A 79 -6.58 15.57 -0.77
N THR A 80 -7.13 15.84 -1.95
CA THR A 80 -7.85 14.84 -2.76
C THR A 80 -6.95 13.67 -3.16
N PHE A 81 -5.70 13.96 -3.58
CA PHE A 81 -4.72 12.94 -3.89
C PHE A 81 -4.40 12.06 -2.67
N MET A 82 -4.16 12.67 -1.52
CA MET A 82 -3.86 11.95 -0.27
C MET A 82 -5.06 11.13 0.23
N ALA A 83 -6.28 11.64 0.07
CA ALA A 83 -7.51 10.90 0.40
C ALA A 83 -7.68 9.65 -0.49
N SER A 84 -7.42 9.79 -1.79
CA SER A 84 -7.44 8.67 -2.73
C SER A 84 -6.36 7.63 -2.41
N MET A 85 -5.16 8.07 -2.05
CA MET A 85 -4.09 7.17 -1.62
C MET A 85 -4.47 6.39 -0.36
N LYS A 86 -5.01 7.07 0.66
CA LYS A 86 -5.50 6.43 1.87
C LYS A 86 -6.61 5.41 1.61
N ALA A 87 -7.50 5.69 0.68
CA ALA A 87 -8.58 4.77 0.31
C ALA A 87 -8.07 3.51 -0.43
N GLN A 88 -6.89 3.58 -1.05
CA GLN A 88 -6.33 2.48 -1.82
C GLN A 88 -5.26 1.68 -1.07
N ASN A 89 -4.40 2.35 -0.29
CA ASN A 89 -3.27 1.73 0.40
C ASN A 89 -2.92 2.53 1.66
N GLU A 90 -3.36 2.05 2.82
CA GLU A 90 -3.10 2.70 4.11
C GLU A 90 -1.61 2.71 4.48
N VAL A 91 -0.88 1.64 4.16
CA VAL A 91 0.54 1.55 4.50
C VAL A 91 1.36 2.61 3.76
N LEU A 92 1.10 2.81 2.46
CA LEU A 92 1.75 3.85 1.67
C LEU A 92 1.37 5.25 2.16
N PHE A 93 0.13 5.46 2.58
CA PHE A 93 -0.33 6.75 3.09
C PHE A 93 0.38 7.17 4.39
N TYR A 94 0.67 6.23 5.30
CA TYR A 94 1.28 6.53 6.60
C TYR A 94 2.82 6.45 6.63
N LYS A 95 3.45 5.91 5.58
CA LYS A 95 4.89 5.72 5.48
C LYS A 95 5.63 7.05 5.29
#